data_AF-A0A9D6VSE9-F1
#
_entry.id   AF-A0A9D6VSE9-F1
#
_cell.length_a   1.000
_cell.length_b   1.000
_cell.length_c   1.000
_cell.angle_alpha   90.00
_cell.angle_beta   90.00
_cell.angle_gamma   90.00
#
_symmetry.space_group_name_H-M   'P 1'
#
loop_
_entity.id
_entity.type
_entity.pdbx_description
1 polymer ?
#
loop_
_entity_poly.entity_id
_entity_poly.type
_entity_poly.pdbx_seq_one_letter_code
_entity_poly.pdbx_strand_id
1 'polypeptide(L)'
;MRRILPLAMFGLLPALVSAGVYKWVDADGTVHFSDVPQDGAEEVHVPPPQTYTPAQLPPITPRTEAPPAPAEYTAFTLATPAAEENIWDNTGTVAVNFSIEPALKTGRGHKLVVLLDGQPQPPTQATAVILENVDRGSHSLQGQIIDARGDVLMGSETITVHVHRQSSLAPNRAQPTPKPKPK
;
A
#
# COMPACT_ATOMS: atom_id res chain seq x y z
N MET A 1 21.10 -74.05 -24.15
CA MET A 1 20.61 -74.96 -23.10
C MET A 1 21.06 -74.40 -21.74
N ARG A 2 20.14 -74.25 -20.77
CA ARG A 2 20.27 -74.39 -19.28
C ARG A 2 21.52 -73.76 -18.59
N ARG A 3 21.50 -72.99 -17.48
CA ARG A 3 20.56 -72.73 -16.36
C ARG A 3 21.17 -71.61 -15.44
N ILE A 4 20.35 -70.62 -15.02
CA ILE A 4 20.09 -70.07 -13.64
C ILE A 4 21.27 -70.04 -12.61
N LEU A 5 21.85 -68.88 -12.20
CA LEU A 5 21.53 -67.94 -11.05
C LEU A 5 22.23 -68.32 -9.71
N PRO A 6 22.42 -67.46 -8.65
CA PRO A 6 22.63 -65.99 -8.47
C PRO A 6 23.95 -65.65 -7.72
N LEU A 7 24.33 -64.37 -7.63
CA LEU A 7 25.19 -63.88 -6.52
C LEU A 7 24.67 -62.53 -6.01
N ALA A 8 24.32 -62.48 -4.72
CA ALA A 8 23.90 -61.31 -3.98
C ALA A 8 24.92 -61.02 -2.87
N MET A 9 25.32 -59.75 -2.72
CA MET A 9 25.93 -59.08 -1.54
C MET A 9 26.81 -57.92 -2.06
N PHE A 10 26.93 -56.75 -1.44
CA PHE A 10 26.34 -56.11 -0.27
C PHE A 10 26.76 -54.63 -0.37
N GLY A 11 25.89 -53.68 0.02
CA GLY A 11 26.10 -52.24 -0.18
C GLY A 11 27.25 -51.66 0.62
N LEU A 12 27.95 -50.68 0.02
CA LEU A 12 28.95 -49.84 0.65
C LEU A 12 28.28 -48.51 1.07
N LEU A 13 28.09 -48.27 2.37
CA LEU A 13 27.71 -46.97 2.91
C LEU A 13 28.98 -46.24 3.42
N PRO A 14 29.21 -44.96 3.09
CA PRO A 14 30.28 -44.18 3.69
C PRO A 14 29.87 -43.68 5.08
N ALA A 15 30.79 -43.74 6.05
CA ALA A 15 30.61 -43.18 7.39
C ALA A 15 30.82 -41.66 7.39
N LEU A 16 29.91 -40.91 8.00
CA LEU A 16 30.01 -39.48 8.29
C LEU A 16 30.96 -39.26 9.48
N VAL A 17 32.04 -38.51 9.28
CA VAL A 17 32.94 -38.06 10.36
C VAL A 17 32.43 -36.73 10.92
N SER A 18 32.30 -36.63 12.24
CA SER A 18 31.95 -35.41 12.98
C SER A 18 33.20 -34.82 13.63
N ALA A 19 33.42 -33.50 13.53
CA ALA A 19 34.58 -32.80 14.09
C ALA A 19 34.26 -32.21 15.47
N GLY A 20 34.98 -32.62 16.51
CA GLY A 20 34.86 -32.10 17.88
C GLY A 20 36.09 -31.29 18.29
N VAL A 21 35.90 -30.27 19.15
CA VAL A 21 36.96 -29.39 19.67
C VAL A 21 37.25 -29.76 21.13
N TYR A 22 38.50 -30.02 21.47
CA TYR A 22 38.94 -30.52 22.78
C TYR A 22 39.83 -29.50 23.50
N LYS A 23 39.72 -29.42 24.84
CA LYS A 23 40.48 -28.48 25.68
C LYS A 23 41.29 -29.24 26.74
N TRP A 24 42.54 -28.86 26.96
CA TRP A 24 43.30 -29.32 28.13
C TRP A 24 44.14 -28.18 28.74
N VAL A 25 44.61 -28.40 29.97
CA VAL A 25 45.44 -27.46 30.73
C VAL A 25 46.76 -28.15 31.04
N ASP A 26 47.87 -27.49 30.74
CA ASP A 26 49.21 -28.02 31.04
C ASP A 26 49.61 -27.79 32.51
N ALA A 27 50.74 -28.38 32.90
CA ALA A 27 51.23 -28.33 34.29
C ALA A 27 51.60 -26.90 34.76
N ASP A 28 51.74 -25.96 33.84
CA ASP A 28 52.06 -24.54 34.12
C ASP A 28 50.78 -23.67 34.18
N GLY A 29 49.60 -24.27 34.01
CA GLY A 29 48.30 -23.60 34.14
C GLY A 29 47.81 -22.91 32.87
N THR A 30 48.43 -23.15 31.72
CA THR A 30 48.04 -22.54 30.45
C THR A 30 47.04 -23.44 29.72
N VAL A 31 45.97 -22.83 29.19
CA VAL A 31 44.85 -23.56 28.56
C VAL A 31 45.03 -23.62 27.04
N HIS A 32 44.99 -24.84 26.49
CA HIS A 32 45.13 -25.12 25.06
C HIS A 32 43.85 -25.74 24.48
N PHE A 33 43.56 -25.44 23.21
CA PHE A 33 42.41 -25.98 22.46
C PHE A 33 42.91 -26.63 21.15
N SER A 34 42.43 -27.83 20.84
CA SER A 34 42.79 -28.57 19.62
C SER A 34 41.63 -29.42 19.10
N ASP A 35 41.60 -29.66 17.79
CA ASP A 35 40.58 -30.49 17.12
C ASP A 35 40.96 -32.00 17.10
N VAL A 36 42.02 -32.39 17.82
CA VAL A 36 42.49 -33.79 17.95
C VAL A 36 42.49 -34.21 19.43
N PRO A 37 41.88 -35.35 19.82
CA PRO A 37 41.79 -35.75 21.21
C PRO A 37 43.14 -36.19 21.80
N GLN A 38 43.46 -35.75 23.02
CA GLN A 38 44.61 -36.17 23.81
C GLN A 38 44.17 -36.77 25.15
N ASP A 39 45.05 -37.56 25.78
CA ASP A 39 44.75 -38.27 27.02
C ASP A 39 44.53 -37.28 28.18
N GLY A 40 43.36 -37.37 28.83
CA GLY A 40 42.92 -36.44 29.89
C GLY A 40 42.20 -35.17 29.43
N ALA A 41 41.88 -35.03 28.14
CA ALA A 41 41.07 -33.92 27.64
C ALA A 41 39.58 -34.11 28.00
N GLU A 42 38.96 -33.08 28.56
CA GLU A 42 37.50 -33.05 28.77
C GLU A 42 36.81 -32.38 27.59
N GLU A 43 35.79 -33.03 27.06
CA GLU A 43 34.98 -32.55 25.94
C GLU A 43 34.17 -31.32 26.37
N VAL A 44 34.38 -30.18 25.69
CA VAL A 44 33.65 -28.95 25.98
C VAL A 44 32.47 -28.83 25.02
N HIS A 45 31.26 -29.04 25.56
CA HIS A 45 30.02 -28.83 24.83
C HIS A 45 29.75 -27.33 24.67
N VAL A 46 29.93 -26.81 23.45
CA VAL A 46 29.52 -25.45 23.09
C VAL A 46 28.06 -25.47 22.64
N PRO A 47 27.14 -24.77 23.31
CA PRO A 47 25.76 -24.70 22.86
C PRO A 47 25.68 -23.97 21.51
N PRO A 48 24.78 -24.38 20.61
CA PRO A 48 24.63 -23.74 19.31
C PRO A 48 24.20 -22.27 19.46
N PRO A 49 24.57 -21.40 18.50
CA PRO A 49 24.17 -20.00 18.53
C PRO A 49 22.64 -19.86 18.52
N GLN A 50 22.13 -18.91 19.30
CA GLN A 50 20.70 -18.61 19.31
C GLN A 50 20.30 -17.95 17.99
N THR A 51 19.63 -18.71 17.14
CA THR A 51 19.02 -18.22 15.91
C THR A 51 17.57 -17.90 16.14
N TYR A 52 17.10 -16.74 15.68
CA TYR A 52 15.67 -16.46 15.59
C TYR A 52 15.16 -16.80 14.19
N THR A 53 13.99 -17.40 14.11
CA THR A 53 13.27 -17.60 12.84
C THR A 53 12.22 -16.50 12.72
N PRO A 54 12.26 -15.65 11.67
CA PRO A 54 11.20 -14.67 11.45
C PRO A 54 9.86 -15.39 11.27
N ALA A 55 8.81 -14.83 11.86
CA ALA A 55 7.46 -15.37 11.71
C ALA A 55 7.08 -15.41 10.23
N GLN A 56 6.60 -16.55 9.76
CA GLN A 56 6.11 -16.70 8.41
C GLN A 56 4.79 -15.93 8.30
N LEU A 57 4.82 -14.81 7.59
CA LEU A 57 3.61 -14.07 7.24
C LEU A 57 2.68 -15.04 6.50
N PRO A 58 1.38 -15.10 6.84
CA PRO A 58 0.45 -15.88 6.06
C PRO A 58 0.53 -15.41 4.59
N PRO A 59 0.39 -16.33 3.61
CA PRO A 59 0.29 -15.93 2.23
C PRO A 59 -0.80 -14.87 2.13
N ILE A 60 -0.50 -13.76 1.45
CA ILE A 60 -1.53 -12.81 1.06
C ILE A 60 -2.42 -13.57 0.09
N THR A 61 -3.48 -14.19 0.59
CA THR A 61 -4.51 -14.74 -0.27
C THR A 61 -5.05 -13.56 -1.04
N PRO A 62 -4.97 -13.54 -2.38
CA PRO A 62 -5.76 -12.61 -3.15
C PRO A 62 -7.18 -12.77 -2.63
N ARG A 63 -7.76 -11.68 -2.09
CA ARG A 63 -9.19 -11.67 -1.84
C ARG A 63 -9.80 -12.00 -3.19
N THR A 64 -10.40 -13.18 -3.31
CA THR A 64 -11.22 -13.49 -4.48
C THR A 64 -12.30 -12.43 -4.48
N GLU A 65 -12.11 -11.42 -5.31
CA GLU A 65 -13.13 -10.45 -5.63
C GLU A 65 -14.32 -11.28 -6.10
N ALA A 66 -15.41 -11.22 -5.34
CA ALA A 66 -16.63 -11.90 -5.72
C ALA A 66 -16.94 -11.49 -7.16
N PRO A 67 -17.43 -12.41 -8.02
CA PRO A 67 -17.83 -12.05 -9.37
C PRO A 67 -18.66 -10.76 -9.30
N PRO A 68 -18.32 -9.72 -10.07
CA PRO A 68 -19.01 -8.45 -9.94
C PRO A 68 -20.50 -8.72 -10.10
N ALA A 69 -21.27 -8.34 -9.08
CA ALA A 69 -22.72 -8.35 -9.19
C ALA A 69 -23.09 -7.60 -10.48
N PRO A 70 -24.17 -7.99 -11.19
CA PRO A 70 -24.59 -7.26 -12.38
C PRO A 70 -24.61 -5.77 -12.07
N ALA A 71 -23.84 -5.00 -12.85
CA ALA A 71 -23.55 -3.62 -12.51
C ALA A 71 -24.87 -2.84 -12.42
N GLU A 72 -25.25 -2.42 -11.21
CA GLU A 72 -26.49 -1.68 -10.95
C GLU A 72 -26.51 -0.33 -11.69
N TYR A 73 -25.32 0.14 -12.08
CA TYR A 73 -25.02 1.34 -12.85
C TYR A 73 -24.10 0.96 -14.02
N THR A 74 -24.29 1.62 -15.16
CA THR A 74 -23.52 1.39 -16.38
C THR A 74 -22.50 2.50 -16.63
N ALA A 75 -22.76 3.72 -16.19
CA ALA A 75 -21.81 4.82 -16.28
C ALA A 75 -21.86 5.71 -15.03
N PHE A 76 -20.68 6.17 -14.60
CA PHE A 76 -20.55 7.13 -13.52
C PHE A 76 -19.31 7.99 -13.76
N THR A 77 -19.53 9.26 -14.09
CA THR A 77 -18.46 10.21 -14.40
C THR A 77 -18.61 11.49 -13.60
N LEU A 78 -17.47 12.08 -13.24
CA LEU A 78 -17.43 13.43 -12.69
C LEU A 78 -17.49 14.41 -13.87
N ALA A 79 -18.59 15.13 -14.00
CA ALA A 79 -18.89 15.99 -15.15
C ALA A 79 -18.35 17.42 -14.96
N THR A 80 -18.27 17.90 -13.73
CA THR A 80 -17.69 19.20 -13.37
C THR A 80 -17.10 19.08 -11.97
N PRO A 81 -15.95 19.68 -11.67
CA PRO A 81 -15.00 20.35 -12.58
C PRO A 81 -14.37 19.39 -13.60
N ALA A 82 -13.74 19.94 -14.64
CA ALA A 82 -12.93 19.15 -15.56
C ALA A 82 -11.59 18.74 -14.91
N ALA A 83 -10.97 17.68 -15.43
CA ALA A 83 -9.64 17.29 -14.99
C ALA A 83 -8.63 18.42 -15.25
N GLU A 84 -7.77 18.68 -14.27
CA GLU A 84 -6.76 19.74 -14.23
C GLU A 84 -7.34 21.17 -14.31
N GLU A 85 -8.62 21.36 -13.98
CA GLU A 85 -9.24 22.69 -13.98
C GLU A 85 -8.67 23.59 -12.86
N ASN A 86 -8.44 24.87 -13.20
CA ASN A 86 -8.00 25.90 -12.25
C ASN A 86 -9.22 26.66 -11.71
N ILE A 87 -9.50 26.51 -10.41
CA ILE A 87 -10.64 27.10 -9.72
C ILE A 87 -10.17 28.31 -8.91
N TRP A 88 -10.66 29.49 -9.26
CA TRP A 88 -10.29 30.76 -8.62
C TRP A 88 -11.41 31.21 -7.68
N ASP A 89 -11.39 30.71 -6.46
CA ASP A 89 -12.39 31.03 -5.44
C ASP A 89 -11.71 31.29 -4.08
N ASN A 90 -11.84 32.52 -3.57
CA ASN A 90 -11.18 32.94 -2.33
C ASN A 90 -11.75 32.25 -1.08
N THR A 91 -12.97 31.73 -1.15
CA THR A 91 -13.62 30.98 -0.07
C THR A 91 -13.30 29.48 -0.14
N GLY A 92 -12.65 29.01 -1.22
CA GLY A 92 -12.38 27.61 -1.44
C GLY A 92 -13.65 26.83 -1.80
N THR A 93 -14.60 27.48 -2.46
CA THR A 93 -15.82 26.83 -2.93
C THR A 93 -15.54 26.08 -4.24
N VAL A 94 -15.84 24.78 -4.26
CA VAL A 94 -15.69 23.93 -5.44
C VAL A 94 -17.03 23.25 -5.74
N ALA A 95 -17.62 23.58 -6.88
CA ALA A 95 -18.86 22.95 -7.35
C ALA A 95 -18.56 21.66 -8.11
N VAL A 96 -19.04 20.54 -7.60
CA VAL A 96 -18.82 19.20 -8.17
C VAL A 96 -20.14 18.60 -8.64
N ASN A 97 -20.22 18.25 -9.91
CA ASN A 97 -21.37 17.61 -10.53
C ASN A 97 -20.98 16.27 -11.13
N PHE A 98 -21.86 15.28 -10.93
CA PHE A 98 -21.69 13.93 -11.45
C PHE A 98 -22.78 13.57 -12.45
N SER A 99 -22.40 12.81 -13.47
CA SER A 99 -23.32 12.13 -14.39
C SER A 99 -23.38 10.65 -14.01
N ILE A 100 -24.59 10.14 -13.79
CA ILE A 100 -24.82 8.76 -13.35
C ILE A 100 -25.88 8.14 -14.25
N GLU A 101 -25.57 6.98 -14.81
CA GLU A 101 -26.48 6.20 -15.66
C GLU A 101 -26.57 4.75 -15.19
N PRO A 102 -27.77 4.21 -14.95
CA PRO A 102 -29.06 4.92 -14.79
C PRO A 102 -29.04 5.92 -13.62
N ALA A 103 -30.03 6.80 -13.52
CA ALA A 103 -30.12 7.80 -12.45
C ALA A 103 -29.99 7.18 -11.05
N LEU A 104 -29.42 7.93 -10.11
CA LEU A 104 -29.18 7.49 -8.73
C LEU A 104 -30.47 6.93 -8.11
N LYS A 105 -30.45 5.63 -7.75
CA LYS A 105 -31.60 4.89 -7.21
C LYS A 105 -31.84 5.22 -5.73
N THR A 106 -32.16 6.48 -5.43
CA THR A 106 -32.41 6.98 -4.07
C THR A 106 -33.53 6.22 -3.35
N GLY A 107 -34.54 5.73 -4.08
CA GLY A 107 -35.61 4.87 -3.55
C GLY A 107 -35.13 3.51 -3.00
N ARG A 108 -33.94 3.04 -3.38
CA ARG A 108 -33.28 1.86 -2.77
C ARG A 108 -32.30 2.23 -1.65
N GLY A 109 -32.25 3.51 -1.26
CA GLY A 109 -31.34 4.02 -0.24
C GLY A 109 -29.92 4.29 -0.74
N HIS A 110 -29.69 4.28 -2.06
CA HIS A 110 -28.36 4.59 -2.61
C HIS A 110 -28.02 6.07 -2.43
N LYS A 111 -26.76 6.36 -2.15
CA LYS A 111 -26.24 7.71 -1.91
C LYS A 111 -24.95 7.92 -2.68
N LEU A 112 -24.67 9.18 -2.99
CA LEU A 112 -23.39 9.63 -3.52
C LEU A 112 -22.51 10.12 -2.36
N VAL A 113 -21.24 9.72 -2.39
CA VAL A 113 -20.17 10.21 -1.52
C VAL A 113 -19.10 10.81 -2.40
N VAL A 114 -18.72 12.06 -2.12
CA VAL A 114 -17.58 12.70 -2.79
C VAL A 114 -16.35 12.46 -1.92
N LEU A 115 -15.24 12.09 -2.53
CA LEU A 115 -13.94 12.00 -1.88
C LEU A 115 -13.13 13.20 -2.29
N LEU A 116 -12.67 13.96 -1.31
CA LEU A 116 -11.69 15.03 -1.46
C LEU A 116 -10.39 14.54 -0.85
N ASP A 117 -9.35 14.34 -1.66
CA ASP A 117 -8.06 13.81 -1.19
C ASP A 117 -8.16 12.46 -0.47
N GLY A 118 -9.04 11.61 -0.98
CA GLY A 118 -9.37 10.31 -0.39
C GLY A 118 -10.23 10.40 0.88
N GLN A 119 -10.57 11.59 1.36
CA GLN A 119 -11.43 11.78 2.53
C GLN A 119 -12.91 11.87 2.11
N PRO A 120 -13.77 10.97 2.61
CA PRO A 120 -15.18 10.96 2.25
C PRO A 120 -15.92 12.15 2.86
N GLN A 121 -16.69 12.84 2.03
CA GLN A 121 -17.61 13.90 2.41
C GLN A 121 -18.97 13.31 2.83
N PRO A 122 -19.84 14.09 3.50
CA PRO A 122 -21.16 13.61 3.90
C PRO A 122 -21.96 13.02 2.74
N PRO A 123 -22.54 11.81 2.90
CA PRO A 123 -23.34 11.19 1.85
C PRO A 123 -24.57 12.03 1.48
N THR A 124 -24.85 12.14 0.19
CA THR A 124 -25.96 12.92 -0.35
C THR A 124 -26.78 12.12 -1.35
N GLN A 125 -28.00 12.58 -1.63
CA GLN A 125 -28.84 12.07 -2.72
C GLN A 125 -28.78 12.97 -3.96
N ALA A 126 -28.13 14.14 -3.86
CA ALA A 126 -27.91 15.04 -4.98
C ALA A 126 -26.70 14.59 -5.80
N THR A 127 -26.74 14.83 -7.11
CA THR A 127 -25.58 14.63 -7.99
C THR A 127 -24.72 15.89 -8.14
N ALA A 128 -25.20 17.01 -7.61
CA ALA A 128 -24.50 18.28 -7.49
C ALA A 128 -24.16 18.54 -6.03
N VAL A 129 -22.88 18.80 -5.75
CA VAL A 129 -22.33 18.98 -4.40
C VAL A 129 -21.45 20.22 -4.41
N ILE A 130 -21.57 21.04 -3.37
CA ILE A 130 -20.67 22.16 -3.14
C ILE A 130 -19.72 21.74 -2.03
N LEU A 131 -18.43 21.68 -2.34
CA LEU A 131 -17.37 21.52 -1.36
C LEU A 131 -16.97 22.91 -0.88
N GLU A 132 -17.08 23.13 0.42
CA GLU A 132 -16.73 24.40 1.05
C GLU A 132 -15.36 24.30 1.72
N ASN A 133 -14.67 25.43 1.81
CA ASN A 133 -13.40 25.56 2.49
C ASN A 133 -12.31 24.58 1.99
N VAL A 134 -12.29 24.25 0.69
CA VAL A 134 -11.21 23.48 0.07
C VAL A 134 -9.94 24.33 0.05
N ASP A 135 -8.87 23.82 0.64
CA ASP A 135 -7.61 24.55 0.75
C ASP A 135 -7.05 24.95 -0.63
N ARG A 136 -6.06 25.85 -0.64
CA ARG A 136 -5.37 26.18 -1.89
C ARG A 136 -4.41 25.07 -2.28
N GLY A 137 -4.29 24.79 -3.56
CA GLY A 137 -3.37 23.79 -4.09
C GLY A 137 -4.07 22.77 -4.99
N SER A 138 -3.38 21.66 -5.23
CA SER A 138 -3.90 20.56 -6.03
C SER A 138 -4.68 19.60 -5.13
N HIS A 139 -5.90 19.29 -5.54
CA HIS A 139 -6.81 18.41 -4.83
C HIS A 139 -7.34 17.33 -5.76
N SER A 140 -7.47 16.13 -5.26
CA SER A 140 -8.07 15.00 -5.96
C SER A 140 -9.54 14.87 -5.63
N LEU A 141 -10.38 14.68 -6.64
CA LEU A 141 -11.82 14.51 -6.55
C LEU A 141 -12.23 13.17 -7.14
N GLN A 142 -13.04 12.43 -6.39
CA GLN A 142 -13.66 11.19 -6.86
C GLN A 142 -15.08 11.10 -6.31
N GLY A 143 -16.01 10.51 -7.07
CA GLY A 143 -17.33 10.13 -6.57
C GLY A 143 -17.40 8.63 -6.29
N GLN A 144 -18.16 8.25 -5.27
CA GLN A 144 -18.53 6.86 -4.97
C GLN A 144 -20.04 6.77 -4.76
N ILE A 145 -20.67 5.80 -5.41
CA ILE A 145 -22.06 5.44 -5.15
C ILE A 145 -22.04 4.34 -4.10
N ILE A 146 -22.70 4.57 -2.98
CA ILE A 146 -22.85 3.60 -1.89
C ILE A 146 -24.30 3.12 -1.78
N ASP A 147 -24.47 1.90 -1.31
CA ASP A 147 -25.79 1.35 -1.00
C ASP A 147 -26.30 1.83 0.38
N ALA A 148 -27.46 1.31 0.81
CA ALA A 148 -28.05 1.64 2.11
C ALA A 148 -27.23 1.13 3.32
N ARG A 149 -26.32 0.18 3.11
CA ARG A 149 -25.42 -0.41 4.12
C ARG A 149 -24.07 0.31 4.18
N GLY A 150 -23.77 1.13 3.18
CA GLY A 150 -22.50 1.84 3.04
C GLY A 150 -21.48 1.11 2.15
N ASP A 151 -21.89 0.03 1.48
CA ASP A 151 -21.03 -0.70 0.56
C ASP A 151 -20.91 0.07 -0.76
N VAL A 152 -19.69 0.16 -1.29
CA VAL A 152 -19.43 0.86 -2.56
C VAL A 152 -19.93 0.01 -3.73
N LEU A 153 -20.86 0.57 -4.51
CA LEU A 153 -21.44 -0.06 -5.69
C LEU A 153 -20.67 0.28 -6.97
N MET A 154 -20.20 1.53 -7.08
CA MET A 154 -19.42 2.01 -8.23
C MET A 154 -18.67 3.28 -7.86
N GLY A 155 -17.46 3.47 -8.40
CA GLY A 155 -16.67 4.69 -8.26
C GLY A 155 -16.49 5.39 -9.60
N SER A 156 -16.39 6.71 -9.59
CA SER A 156 -15.97 7.47 -10.76
C SER A 156 -14.45 7.41 -10.91
N GLU A 157 -13.97 7.90 -12.06
CA GLU A 157 -12.56 8.27 -12.18
C GLU A 157 -12.18 9.33 -11.15
N THR A 158 -10.91 9.31 -10.75
CA THR A 158 -10.31 10.35 -9.91
C THR A 158 -9.71 11.41 -10.80
N ILE A 159 -10.08 12.67 -10.59
CA ILE A 159 -9.49 13.81 -11.30
C ILE A 159 -8.75 14.72 -10.31
N THR A 160 -7.78 15.47 -10.80
CA THR A 160 -7.11 16.52 -10.02
C THR A 160 -7.69 17.88 -10.42
N VAL A 161 -7.81 18.79 -9.46
CA VAL A 161 -8.15 20.20 -9.69
C VAL A 161 -7.20 21.10 -8.91
N HIS A 162 -7.05 22.34 -9.36
CA HIS A 162 -6.14 23.32 -8.76
C HIS A 162 -6.93 24.49 -8.20
N VAL A 163 -6.97 24.62 -6.88
CA VAL A 163 -7.70 25.69 -6.19
C VAL A 163 -6.77 26.84 -5.86
N HIS A 164 -7.13 28.04 -6.33
CA HIS A 164 -6.41 29.28 -6.10
C HIS A 164 -7.23 30.22 -5.22
N ARG A 165 -6.63 30.66 -4.10
CA ARG A 165 -7.17 31.71 -3.23
C ARG A 165 -6.26 32.94 -3.31
N GLN A 166 -6.81 34.11 -3.65
CA GLN A 166 -6.08 35.37 -3.60
C GLN A 166 -5.90 35.82 -2.14
N SER A 167 -4.68 36.20 -1.79
CA SER A 167 -4.38 36.74 -0.46
C SER A 167 -4.88 38.18 -0.36
N SER A 168 -5.66 38.46 0.69
CA SER A 168 -6.05 39.84 1.04
C SER A 168 -4.87 40.71 1.51
N LEU A 169 -3.72 40.10 1.83
CA LEU A 169 -2.51 40.80 2.31
C LEU A 169 -1.65 41.39 1.16
N ALA A 170 -2.01 41.18 -0.10
CA ALA A 170 -1.30 41.76 -1.24
C ALA A 170 -2.24 42.04 -2.44
N PRO A 171 -3.11 43.07 -2.38
CA PRO A 171 -4.07 43.33 -3.45
C PRO A 171 -3.45 43.93 -4.72
N ASN A 172 -2.25 44.52 -4.65
CA ASN A 172 -1.62 45.20 -5.78
C ASN A 172 -0.14 45.49 -5.45
N ARG A 173 0.81 44.75 -6.03
CA ARG A 173 2.18 45.30 -6.13
C ARG A 173 2.11 46.31 -7.25
N ALA A 174 1.82 47.58 -6.90
CA ALA A 174 1.71 48.68 -7.86
C ALA A 174 2.82 48.55 -8.90
N GLN A 175 2.45 48.26 -10.15
CA GLN A 175 3.39 48.31 -11.26
C GLN A 175 4.06 49.69 -11.22
N PRO A 176 5.40 49.78 -11.28
CA PRO A 176 6.06 51.07 -11.34
C PRO A 176 5.52 51.79 -12.58
N THR A 177 4.82 52.91 -12.36
CA THR A 177 4.29 53.75 -13.44
C THR A 177 5.43 54.09 -14.39
N PRO A 178 5.26 53.91 -15.72
CA PRO A 178 6.30 54.27 -16.67
C PRO A 178 6.60 55.77 -16.54
N LYS A 179 7.88 56.11 -16.31
CA LYS A 179 8.31 57.52 -16.24
C LYS A 179 7.98 58.22 -17.56
N PRO A 180 7.40 59.43 -17.52
CA PRO A 180 7.13 60.18 -18.74
C PRO A 180 8.43 60.49 -19.47
N LYS A 181 8.42 60.31 -20.79
CA LYS A 181 9.55 60.53 -21.67
C LYS A 181 9.85 62.04 -21.74
N PRO A 182 11.09 62.51 -21.54
CA PRO A 182 11.42 63.93 -21.66
C PRO A 182 11.26 64.38 -23.12
N LYS A 183 10.85 65.65 -23.27
CA LYS A 183 10.50 66.31 -24.53
C LYS A 183 11.74 66.70 -25.34
#